data_AF-A0AAW6KG18-F1
#
_entry.id   AF-A0AAW6KG18-F1
#
_cell.length_a   1.000
_cell.length_b   1.000
_cell.length_c   1.000
_cell.angle_alpha   90.00
_cell.angle_beta   90.00
_cell.angle_gamma   90.00
#
_symmetry.space_group_name_H-M   'P 1'
#
loop_
_entity.id
_entity.type
_entity.pdbx_description
1 polymer ?
#
loop_
_entity_poly.entity_id
_entity_poly.type
_entity_poly.pdbx_seq_one_letter_code
_entity_poly.pdbx_strand_id
1 'polypeptide(L)'
;MSTRKIGAIIIGIATLIAIAYTTYKMMSGKDVGFNEIITISIFFMMFFSVMAREDKKEEDQSDELDQKVLEKSSKISYFILLFAILLAVFADQLVNGTINIFLLAVLSLGMVIFPVVEYLVAKKR
;
A
#
# COMPACT_ATOMS: atom_id res chain seq x y z
N MET A 1 11.79 12.88 20.57
CA MET A 1 11.14 11.82 19.77
C MET A 1 11.57 12.02 18.32
N SER A 2 12.09 11.00 17.63
CA SER A 2 12.52 11.16 16.23
C SER A 2 11.34 11.60 15.35
N THR A 3 11.55 12.52 14.42
CA THR A 3 10.56 13.00 13.43
C THR A 3 9.84 11.87 12.70
N ARG A 4 10.46 10.69 12.63
CA ARG A 4 9.92 9.48 12.02
C ARG A 4 8.87 8.79 12.88
N LYS A 5 9.09 8.73 14.19
CA LYS A 5 8.08 8.20 15.13
C LYS A 5 6.82 9.08 15.09
N ILE A 6 7.01 10.39 14.92
CA ILE A 6 5.91 11.35 14.74
C ILE A 6 5.20 11.10 13.40
N GLY A 7 5.93 10.92 12.30
CA GLY A 7 5.35 10.59 10.99
C GLY A 7 4.53 9.29 10.99
N ALA A 8 5.06 8.21 11.58
CA ALA A 8 4.33 6.95 11.70
C ALA A 8 3.05 7.09 12.55
N ILE A 9 3.10 7.86 13.65
CA ILE A 9 1.93 8.14 14.48
C ILE A 9 0.88 8.93 13.69
N ILE A 10 1.27 9.97 12.95
CA ILE A 10 0.36 10.79 12.14
C ILE A 10 -0.32 9.93 11.07
N ILE A 11 0.45 9.11 10.34
CA ILE A 11 -0.11 8.24 9.29
C ILE A 11 -1.00 7.15 9.90
N GLY A 12 -0.63 6.60 11.06
CA GLY A 12 -1.47 5.64 11.79
C GLY A 12 -2.81 6.26 12.23
N ILE A 13 -2.79 7.47 12.77
CA ILE A 13 -4.00 8.22 13.14
C ILE A 13 -4.85 8.50 11.89
N ALA A 14 -4.25 8.95 10.79
CA ALA A 14 -4.96 9.18 9.54
C ALA A 14 -5.61 7.90 8.98
N THR A 15 -4.93 6.76 9.10
CA THR A 15 -5.46 5.44 8.72
C THR A 15 -6.69 5.07 9.56
N LEU A 16 -6.62 5.27 10.88
CA LEU A 16 -7.75 5.02 11.78
C LEU A 16 -8.95 5.91 11.48
N ILE A 17 -8.71 7.20 11.18
CA ILE A 17 -9.77 8.14 10.78
C ILE A 17 -10.42 7.69 9.47
N ALA A 18 -9.63 7.28 8.48
CA ALA A 18 -10.14 6.78 7.20
C ALA A 18 -11.02 5.53 7.39
N ILE A 19 -10.57 4.57 8.20
CA ILE A 19 -11.35 3.37 8.53
C ILE A 19 -12.66 3.77 9.24
N ALA A 20 -12.59 4.62 10.26
CA ALA A 20 -13.76 5.06 11.01
C ALA A 20 -14.79 5.79 10.12
N TYR A 21 -14.33 6.64 9.21
CA TYR A 21 -15.19 7.33 8.25
C TYR A 21 -15.87 6.34 7.29
N THR A 22 -15.13 5.37 6.76
CA THR A 22 -15.69 4.34 5.88
C THR A 22 -16.68 3.44 6.61
N THR A 23 -16.39 3.03 7.85
CA THR A 23 -17.33 2.26 8.68
C THR A 23 -18.61 3.05 8.97
N TYR A 24 -18.49 4.34 9.31
CA TYR A 24 -19.64 5.22 9.50
C TYR A 24 -20.50 5.34 8.23
N LYS A 25 -19.85 5.49 7.06
CA LYS A 25 -20.53 5.56 5.76
C LYS A 25 -21.30 4.26 5.47
N MET A 26 -20.68 3.11 5.75
CA MET A 26 -21.28 1.79 5.60
C MET A 26 -22.48 1.57 6.54
N MET A 27 -22.36 1.97 7.82
CA MET A 27 -23.47 1.90 8.79
C MET A 27 -24.63 2.85 8.44
N SER A 28 -24.32 3.96 7.76
CA SER A 28 -25.32 4.94 7.30
C SER A 28 -26.05 4.50 6.02
N GLY A 29 -25.79 3.28 5.51
CA GLY A 29 -26.38 2.79 4.26
C GLY A 29 -25.91 3.54 3.01
N LYS A 30 -24.81 4.28 3.11
CA LYS A 30 -24.21 4.99 1.97
C LYS A 30 -23.21 4.08 1.27
N ASP A 31 -23.22 4.09 -0.05
CA ASP A 31 -22.29 3.28 -0.84
C ASP A 31 -20.83 3.62 -0.52
N VAL A 32 -20.06 2.59 -0.20
CA VAL A 32 -18.60 2.62 -0.10
C VAL A 32 -18.07 2.36 -1.50
N GLY A 33 -17.39 3.35 -2.07
CA GLY A 33 -16.95 3.32 -3.46
C GLY A 33 -15.44 3.16 -3.62
N PHE A 34 -15.00 3.33 -4.85
CA PHE A 34 -13.61 3.32 -5.29
C PHE A 34 -12.70 4.22 -4.44
N ASN A 35 -13.17 5.43 -4.11
CA ASN A 35 -12.38 6.42 -3.39
C ASN A 35 -12.05 5.99 -1.96
N GLU A 36 -13.00 5.45 -1.21
CA GLU A 36 -12.78 5.01 0.17
C GLU A 36 -11.79 3.84 0.24
N ILE A 37 -11.98 2.84 -0.62
CA ILE A 37 -11.17 1.63 -0.68
C ILE A 37 -9.72 1.96 -1.04
N ILE A 38 -9.51 2.83 -2.03
CA ILE A 38 -8.16 3.28 -2.42
C ILE A 38 -7.52 4.13 -1.33
N THR A 39 -8.28 5.04 -0.72
CA THR A 39 -7.76 5.93 0.33
C THR A 39 -7.23 5.12 1.51
N ILE A 40 -7.98 4.13 1.99
CA ILE A 40 -7.53 3.22 3.06
C ILE A 40 -6.27 2.45 2.64
N SER A 41 -6.25 1.94 1.41
CA SER A 41 -5.11 1.18 0.88
C SER A 41 -3.83 2.01 0.82
N ILE A 42 -3.94 3.26 0.37
CA ILE A 42 -2.84 4.23 0.32
C ILE A 42 -2.35 4.57 1.73
N PHE A 43 -3.25 4.77 2.70
CA PHE A 43 -2.87 5.05 4.08
C PHE A 43 -2.13 3.88 4.73
N PHE A 44 -2.63 2.66 4.56
CA PHE A 44 -1.92 1.46 5.00
C PHE A 44 -0.55 1.32 4.32
N MET A 45 -0.49 1.61 3.02
CA MET A 45 0.76 1.56 2.29
C MET A 45 1.80 2.51 2.88
N MET A 46 1.42 3.77 3.09
CA MET A 46 2.29 4.75 3.73
C MET A 46 2.67 4.36 5.15
N PHE A 47 1.74 3.83 5.95
CA PHE A 47 1.98 3.46 7.35
C PHE A 47 3.06 2.40 7.45
N PHE A 48 2.90 1.30 6.71
CA PHE A 48 3.84 0.19 6.71
C PHE A 48 5.18 0.57 6.04
N SER A 49 5.19 1.33 4.95
CA SER A 49 6.42 1.79 4.32
C SER A 49 7.25 2.71 5.23
N VAL A 50 6.62 3.59 6.01
CA VAL A 50 7.35 4.44 6.98
C VAL A 50 7.90 3.61 8.14
N MET A 51 7.17 2.59 8.59
CA MET A 51 7.65 1.68 9.64
C MET A 51 8.76 0.74 9.18
N ALA A 52 8.73 0.29 7.92
CA ALA A 52 9.71 -0.65 7.37
C ALA A 52 11.06 -0.01 7.02
N ARG A 53 11.14 1.33 6.99
CA ARG A 53 12.34 2.06 6.59
C ARG A 53 13.32 2.20 7.74
N GLU A 54 14.33 1.33 7.79
CA GLU A 54 15.48 1.48 8.68
C GLU A 54 16.55 2.43 8.14
N ASP A 55 17.28 3.09 9.06
CA ASP A 55 18.53 3.77 8.74
C ASP A 55 19.57 2.73 8.34
N LYS A 56 19.77 2.54 7.03
CA LYS A 56 20.94 1.82 6.56
C LYS A 56 22.18 2.62 6.94
N LYS A 57 22.92 2.16 7.95
CA LYS A 57 24.36 2.41 8.02
C LYS A 57 24.99 1.65 6.87
N GLU A 58 25.74 2.38 6.05
CA GLU A 58 26.49 1.85 4.92
C GLU A 58 27.52 0.85 5.43
N GLU A 59 27.33 -0.45 5.18
CA GLU A 59 28.43 -1.42 5.28
C GLU A 59 28.25 -2.56 4.26
N ASP A 60 29.33 -2.75 3.51
CA ASP A 60 29.74 -3.80 2.58
C ASP A 60 29.05 -4.01 1.21
N GLN A 61 29.86 -3.88 0.15
CA GLN A 61 29.46 -3.52 -1.21
C GLN A 61 29.72 -4.58 -2.31
N SER A 62 30.22 -5.79 -2.03
CA SER A 62 30.61 -6.71 -3.12
C SER A 62 29.64 -7.85 -3.43
N ASP A 63 29.07 -8.54 -2.44
CA ASP A 63 28.17 -9.69 -2.68
C ASP A 63 26.67 -9.31 -2.80
N GLU A 64 26.31 -8.05 -2.52
CA GLU A 64 24.93 -7.58 -2.58
C GLU A 64 24.44 -7.22 -4.00
N LEU A 65 25.31 -7.16 -5.01
CA LEU A 65 24.98 -6.57 -6.32
C LEU A 65 23.93 -7.41 -7.09
N ASP A 66 24.10 -8.72 -7.17
CA ASP A 66 23.15 -9.60 -7.88
C ASP A 66 21.83 -9.75 -7.12
N GLN A 67 21.88 -9.76 -5.78
CA GLN A 67 20.69 -9.81 -4.94
C GLN A 67 19.88 -8.50 -5.04
N LYS A 68 20.56 -7.34 -5.10
CA LYS A 68 19.94 -6.02 -5.35
C LYS A 68 19.27 -5.95 -6.72
N VAL A 69 19.83 -6.58 -7.76
CA VAL A 69 19.22 -6.62 -9.10
C VAL A 69 17.94 -7.46 -9.09
N LEU A 70 17.96 -8.64 -8.46
CA LEU A 70 16.78 -9.51 -8.35
C LEU A 70 15.66 -8.87 -7.49
N GLU A 71 16.02 -8.23 -6.38
CA GLU A 71 15.06 -7.48 -5.55
C GLU A 71 14.47 -6.29 -6.31
N LYS A 72 15.30 -5.54 -7.06
CA LYS A 72 14.81 -4.42 -7.88
C LYS A 72 13.87 -4.87 -8.99
N SER A 73 14.20 -5.94 -9.71
CA SER A 73 13.35 -6.43 -10.80
C SER A 73 12.01 -6.98 -10.28
N SER A 74 12.01 -7.66 -9.14
CA SER A 74 10.78 -8.10 -8.48
C SER A 74 9.90 -6.94 -8.04
N LYS A 75 10.49 -5.85 -7.50
CA LYS A 75 9.74 -4.62 -7.16
C LYS A 75 9.11 -3.99 -8.39
N ILE A 76 9.85 -3.88 -9.49
CA ILE A 76 9.35 -3.30 -10.75
C ILE A 76 8.19 -4.14 -11.31
N SER A 77 8.33 -5.46 -11.36
CA SER A 77 7.27 -6.37 -11.82
C SER A 77 5.98 -6.21 -11.01
N TYR A 78 6.11 -6.09 -9.70
CA TYR A 78 4.98 -5.84 -8.80
C TYR A 78 4.27 -4.51 -9.09
N PHE A 79 5.01 -3.42 -9.29
CA PHE A 79 4.40 -2.12 -9.62
C PHE A 79 3.74 -2.10 -11.00
N ILE A 80 4.32 -2.80 -11.99
CA ILE A 80 3.69 -2.98 -13.31
C ILE A 80 2.35 -3.72 -13.16
N LEU A 81 2.30 -4.78 -12.35
CA LEU A 81 1.06 -5.51 -12.08
C LEU A 81 0.02 -4.64 -11.39
N LEU A 82 0.40 -3.89 -10.35
CA LEU A 82 -0.49 -2.93 -9.68
C LEU A 82 -1.05 -1.89 -10.66
N PHE A 83 -0.21 -1.37 -11.55
CA PHE A 83 -0.61 -0.42 -12.56
C PHE A 83 -1.58 -1.04 -13.58
N ALA A 84 -1.35 -2.28 -14.00
CA ALA A 84 -2.26 -3.02 -14.87
C ALA A 84 -3.63 -3.23 -14.19
N ILE A 85 -3.66 -3.59 -12.90
CA ILE A 85 -4.90 -3.71 -12.14
C ILE A 85 -5.61 -2.36 -12.05
N LEU A 86 -4.90 -1.27 -11.79
CA LEU A 86 -5.47 0.08 -11.75
C LEU A 86 -6.13 0.46 -13.09
N LEU A 87 -5.44 0.23 -14.21
CA LEU A 87 -6.00 0.45 -15.54
C LEU A 87 -7.23 -0.42 -15.78
N ALA A 88 -7.23 -1.67 -15.32
CA ALA A 88 -8.37 -2.56 -15.45
C ALA A 88 -9.57 -2.07 -14.61
N VAL A 89 -9.37 -1.52 -13.40
CA VAL A 89 -10.46 -0.90 -12.62
C VAL A 89 -11.03 0.30 -13.37
N PHE A 90 -10.16 1.14 -13.94
CA PHE A 90 -10.60 2.33 -14.67
C PHE A 90 -11.34 1.97 -15.96
N ALA A 91 -10.84 0.99 -16.72
CA ALA A 91 -11.49 0.49 -17.92
C ALA A 91 -12.84 -0.15 -17.61
N ASP A 92 -12.94 -0.95 -16.55
CA ASP A 92 -14.20 -1.55 -16.10
C ASP A 92 -15.24 -0.48 -15.76
N GLN A 93 -14.84 0.58 -15.06
CA GLN A 93 -15.72 1.71 -14.75
C GLN A 93 -16.19 2.45 -16.03
N LEU A 94 -15.31 2.63 -17.02
CA LEU A 94 -15.67 3.29 -18.28
C LEU A 94 -16.62 2.46 -19.15
N VAL A 95 -16.44 1.13 -19.17
CA VAL A 95 -17.22 0.22 -20.03
C VAL A 95 -18.55 -0.16 -19.38
N ASN A 96 -18.52 -0.51 -18.08
CA ASN A 96 -19.68 -1.06 -17.37
C ASN A 96 -20.45 -0.01 -16.55
N GLY A 97 -19.94 1.23 -16.45
CA GLY A 97 -20.55 2.32 -15.67
C GLY A 97 -20.62 2.05 -14.16
N THR A 98 -20.07 0.94 -13.71
CA THR A 98 -20.02 0.47 -12.33
C THR A 98 -18.61 0.01 -12.04
N ILE A 99 -18.23 -0.02 -10.76
CA ILE A 99 -16.89 -0.44 -10.38
C ILE A 99 -16.95 -1.88 -9.87
N ASN A 100 -16.20 -2.78 -10.51
CA ASN A 100 -16.09 -4.15 -10.04
C ASN A 100 -15.38 -4.22 -8.68
N ILE A 101 -16.14 -4.62 -7.66
CA ILE A 101 -15.68 -4.66 -6.27
C ILE A 101 -14.55 -5.68 -6.05
N PHE A 102 -14.52 -6.77 -6.82
CA PHE A 102 -13.43 -7.75 -6.74
C PHE A 102 -12.13 -7.18 -7.30
N LEU A 103 -12.22 -6.43 -8.39
CA LEU A 103 -11.05 -5.79 -9.01
C LEU A 103 -10.47 -4.71 -8.10
N LEU A 104 -11.34 -3.92 -7.46
CA LEU A 104 -10.99 -2.99 -6.40
C LEU A 104 -10.32 -3.69 -5.21
N ALA A 105 -10.90 -4.80 -4.74
CA ALA A 105 -10.33 -5.56 -3.62
C ALA A 105 -8.93 -6.09 -3.93
N VAL A 106 -8.69 -6.58 -5.16
CA VAL A 106 -7.38 -7.03 -5.61
C VAL A 106 -6.37 -5.88 -5.66
N LEU A 107 -6.78 -4.71 -6.17
CA LEU A 107 -5.93 -3.51 -6.19
C LEU A 107 -5.51 -3.09 -4.77
N SER A 108 -6.48 -3.05 -3.86
CA SER A 108 -6.28 -2.73 -2.45
C SER A 108 -5.38 -3.71 -1.73
N LEU A 109 -5.64 -5.01 -1.89
CA LEU A 109 -4.79 -6.05 -1.31
C LEU A 109 -3.37 -5.93 -1.83
N GLY A 110 -3.20 -5.73 -3.14
CA GLY A 110 -1.90 -5.45 -3.74
C GLY A 110 -1.20 -4.35 -2.96
N MET A 111 -1.75 -3.12 -2.96
CA MET A 111 -1.16 -1.95 -2.31
C MET A 111 -0.75 -2.17 -0.84
N VAL A 112 -1.46 -3.02 -0.10
CA VAL A 112 -1.15 -3.35 1.31
C VAL A 112 -0.11 -4.47 1.45
N ILE A 113 -0.10 -5.47 0.58
CA ILE A 113 0.80 -6.64 0.68
C ILE A 113 2.27 -6.22 0.63
N PHE A 114 2.66 -5.41 -0.34
CA PHE A 114 4.06 -4.99 -0.50
C PHE A 114 4.66 -4.35 0.75
N PRO A 115 4.06 -3.31 1.33
CA PRO A 115 4.61 -2.65 2.51
C PRO A 115 4.48 -3.51 3.78
N VAL A 116 3.48 -4.41 3.87
CA VAL A 116 3.43 -5.43 4.94
C VAL A 116 4.60 -6.39 4.84
N VAL A 117 4.91 -6.90 3.65
CA VAL A 117 6.07 -7.77 3.42
C VAL A 117 7.36 -7.02 3.71
N GLU A 118 7.48 -5.76 3.28
CA GLU A 118 8.63 -4.90 3.58
C GLU A 118 8.83 -4.73 5.09
N TYR A 119 7.75 -4.52 5.84
CA TYR A 119 7.77 -4.45 7.30
C TYR A 119 8.20 -5.77 7.95
N LEU A 120 7.66 -6.91 7.49
CA LEU A 120 8.02 -8.23 8.04
C LEU A 120 9.48 -8.59 7.79
N VAL A 121 10.00 -8.27 6.61
CA VAL A 121 11.41 -8.49 6.26
C VAL A 121 12.32 -7.57 7.06
N ALA A 122 11.97 -6.29 7.20
CA ALA A 122 12.73 -5.33 8.00
C ALA A 122 12.83 -5.74 9.47
N LYS A 123 11.74 -6.24 10.07
CA LYS A 123 11.73 -6.71 11.47
C LYS A 123 12.57 -7.98 11.71
N LYS A 124 12.81 -8.78 10.66
CA LYS A 124 13.54 -10.04 10.75
C LYS A 124 15.05 -9.85 10.62
N ARG A 125 15.50 -8.76 10.02
CA ARG A 125 16.91 -8.35 10.01
C ARG A 125 17.27 -7.71 11.34
#